data_AF-A0A673M7S2-F1
#
_entry.id   AF-A0A673M7S2-F1
#
_cell.length_a   1.000
_cell.length_b   1.000
_cell.length_c   1.000
_cell.angle_alpha   90.00
_cell.angle_beta   90.00
_cell.angle_gamma   90.00
#
_symmetry.space_group_name_H-M   'P 1'
#
loop_
_entity.id
_entity.type
_entity.pdbx_description
1 polymer ?
#
loop_
_entity_poly.entity_id
_entity_poly.type
_entity_poly.pdbx_seq_one_letter_code
_entity_poly.pdbx_strand_id
1 'polypeptide(L)'
;MSEDSTVFLAIYIITFLIGFPNAVLAFCSCIRKIHRKPIPIDIFMLNLTVSDLVFLTFLPVKMKEAADNMIWNMPYILCHINMFMFFLPFYSSGLFLTAISAERYVCIAFPVKYKSPKRIIYTTFICVIIWVLVGVTSIFPYKAAYLDSNDADNTTNKRHLVEEPQRCYSNFTAKQLRELLPARLSIVVVFFLLPLLICCFCYISLICILMKCPLFKRQRKLRVVGLIVGTLLVFAISFAPYNASHIVVGFIKKENPYWRIKTLMLSTLNACFDPIIFFSYHNKEYHRNTRECTESSS
;
A
#
# COMPACT_ATOMS: atom_id res chain seq x y z
N MET A 1 -8.94 -17.92 -23.70
CA MET A 1 -8.59 -16.92 -22.67
C MET A 1 -9.69 -15.87 -22.65
N SER A 2 -10.30 -15.56 -21.51
CA SER A 2 -11.36 -14.53 -21.46
C SER A 2 -10.79 -13.12 -21.72
N GLU A 3 -11.61 -12.19 -22.22
CA GLU A 3 -11.16 -10.80 -22.48
C GLU A 3 -10.63 -10.16 -21.20
N ASP A 4 -11.31 -10.34 -20.07
CA ASP A 4 -10.85 -9.79 -18.80
C ASP A 4 -9.51 -10.40 -18.36
N SER A 5 -9.33 -11.73 -18.45
CA SER A 5 -8.07 -12.44 -18.13
C SER A 5 -6.86 -11.86 -18.87
N THR A 6 -7.06 -11.47 -20.13
CA THR A 6 -6.01 -10.87 -20.97
C THR A 6 -5.63 -9.48 -20.46
N VAL A 7 -6.61 -8.67 -20.05
CA VAL A 7 -6.40 -7.34 -19.44
C VAL A 7 -5.69 -7.47 -18.08
N PHE A 8 -6.07 -8.45 -17.26
CA PHE A 8 -5.38 -8.77 -15.99
C PHE A 8 -3.90 -9.07 -16.21
N LEU A 9 -3.62 -9.99 -17.13
CA LEU A 9 -2.26 -10.40 -17.43
C LEU A 9 -1.41 -9.22 -17.94
N ALA A 10 -1.95 -8.42 -18.86
CA ALA A 10 -1.24 -7.27 -19.42
C ALA A 10 -0.86 -6.25 -18.34
N ILE A 11 -1.79 -5.89 -17.45
CA ILE A 11 -1.53 -4.94 -16.37
C ILE A 11 -0.48 -5.49 -15.40
N TYR A 12 -0.57 -6.76 -14.99
CA TYR A 12 0.43 -7.34 -14.09
C TYR A 12 1.82 -7.37 -14.72
N ILE A 13 1.94 -7.72 -16.01
CA ILE A 13 3.22 -7.70 -16.74
C ILE A 13 3.80 -6.29 -16.78
N ILE A 14 2.99 -5.27 -17.13
CA ILE A 14 3.43 -3.87 -17.16
C ILE A 14 3.89 -3.43 -15.77
N THR A 15 3.10 -3.73 -14.73
CA THR A 15 3.45 -3.43 -13.33
C THR A 15 4.76 -4.08 -12.91
N PHE A 16 5.01 -5.33 -13.30
CA PHE A 16 6.25 -6.02 -12.99
C PHE A 16 7.46 -5.42 -13.72
N LEU A 17 7.33 -5.21 -15.03
CA LEU A 17 8.42 -4.68 -15.87
C LEU A 17 8.83 -3.25 -15.47
N ILE A 18 7.87 -2.42 -15.07
CA ILE A 18 8.15 -1.05 -14.63
C ILE A 18 8.48 -1.01 -13.15
N GLY A 19 7.68 -1.66 -12.32
CA GLY A 19 7.79 -1.60 -10.85
C GLY A 19 9.06 -2.27 -10.33
N PHE A 20 9.39 -3.47 -10.81
CA PHE A 20 10.48 -4.28 -10.23
C PHE A 20 11.86 -3.62 -10.38
N PRO A 21 12.30 -3.17 -11.58
CA PRO A 21 13.57 -2.49 -11.72
C PRO A 21 13.64 -1.21 -10.87
N ASN A 22 12.55 -0.43 -10.85
CA ASN A 22 12.50 0.80 -10.08
C ASN A 22 12.55 0.56 -8.56
N ALA A 23 11.83 -0.44 -8.05
CA ALA A 23 11.84 -0.82 -6.64
C ALA A 23 13.24 -1.32 -6.22
N VAL A 24 13.92 -2.11 -7.06
CA VAL A 24 15.30 -2.56 -6.80
C VAL A 24 16.27 -1.36 -6.76
N LEU A 25 16.19 -0.46 -7.74
CA LEU A 25 17.03 0.74 -7.78
C LEU A 25 16.80 1.65 -6.56
N ALA A 26 15.54 1.83 -6.16
CA ALA A 26 15.17 2.60 -4.98
C ALA A 26 15.70 1.93 -3.71
N PHE A 27 15.54 0.62 -3.55
CA PHE A 27 16.05 -0.15 -2.42
C PHE A 27 17.57 -0.04 -2.28
N CYS A 28 18.32 -0.25 -3.37
CA CYS A 28 19.77 -0.07 -3.37
C CYS A 28 20.18 1.37 -3.00
N SER A 29 19.43 2.36 -3.48
CA SER A 29 19.69 3.78 -3.17
C SER A 29 19.41 4.10 -1.70
N CYS A 30 18.33 3.56 -1.12
CA CYS A 30 17.99 3.69 0.29
C CYS A 30 19.05 3.03 1.19
N ILE A 31 19.50 1.82 0.87
CA ILE A 31 20.58 1.13 1.60
C ILE A 31 21.86 1.98 1.58
N ARG A 32 22.28 2.48 0.40
CA ARG A 32 23.48 3.33 0.34
C ARG A 32 23.37 4.59 1.21
N LYS A 33 22.18 5.19 1.30
CA LYS A 33 21.93 6.36 2.15
C LYS A 33 21.92 6.02 3.64
N ILE A 34 21.27 4.92 4.03
CA ILE A 34 21.16 4.49 5.43
C ILE A 34 22.54 4.18 6.03
N HIS A 35 23.46 3.60 5.23
CA HIS A 35 24.83 3.33 5.64
C HIS A 35 25.71 4.58 5.81
N ARG A 36 25.34 5.70 5.20
CA ARG A 36 26.13 6.94 5.27
C ARG A 36 25.69 7.79 6.46
N LYS A 37 24.46 8.30 6.42
CA LYS A 37 23.85 9.12 7.48
C LYS A 37 22.33 8.97 7.39
N PRO A 38 21.72 8.08 8.19
CA PRO A 38 20.29 7.82 8.11
C PRO A 38 19.50 9.02 8.62
N ILE A 39 18.51 9.44 7.83
CA ILE A 39 17.49 10.42 8.22
C ILE A 39 16.18 9.65 8.42
N PRO A 40 15.29 10.04 9.36
CA PRO A 40 13.99 9.38 9.56
C PRO A 40 13.20 9.03 8.28
N ILE A 41 13.13 9.94 7.31
CA ILE A 41 12.41 9.68 6.05
C ILE A 41 13.03 8.54 5.23
N ASP A 42 14.33 8.29 5.35
CA ASP A 42 15.04 7.24 4.64
C ASP A 42 14.59 5.85 5.14
N ILE A 43 14.24 5.76 6.42
CA ILE A 43 13.77 4.52 7.06
C ILE A 43 12.35 4.20 6.56
N PHE A 44 11.46 5.18 6.50
CA PHE A 44 10.11 4.97 5.93
C PHE A 44 10.18 4.60 4.45
N MET A 45 11.04 5.28 3.68
CA MET A 45 11.28 4.97 2.27
C MET A 45 11.83 3.56 2.07
N LEU A 46 12.77 3.11 2.92
CA LEU A 46 13.29 1.75 2.86
C LEU A 46 12.17 0.73 3.11
N ASN A 47 11.34 0.93 4.13
CA ASN A 47 10.24 0.01 4.43
C ASN A 47 9.18 -0.01 3.31
N LEU A 48 8.88 1.14 2.69
CA LEU A 48 8.05 1.21 1.48
C LEU A 48 8.65 0.36 0.34
N THR A 49 9.95 0.54 0.02
CA THR A 49 10.59 -0.28 -1.03
C THR A 49 10.60 -1.78 -0.73
N VAL A 50 10.74 -2.16 0.54
CA VAL A 50 10.68 -3.56 0.96
C VAL A 50 9.28 -4.13 0.74
N SER A 51 8.24 -3.37 1.09
CA SER A 51 6.85 -3.70 0.79
C SER A 51 6.64 -3.93 -0.71
N ASP A 52 7.08 -2.99 -1.56
CA ASP A 52 6.88 -3.07 -3.00
C ASP A 52 7.66 -4.25 -3.63
N LEU A 53 8.87 -4.53 -3.16
CA LEU A 53 9.64 -5.71 -3.60
C LEU A 53 8.94 -7.02 -3.22
N VAL A 54 8.41 -7.13 -2.00
CA VAL A 54 7.62 -8.30 -1.60
C VAL A 54 6.40 -8.43 -2.50
N PHE A 55 5.68 -7.36 -2.77
CA PHE A 55 4.55 -7.38 -3.70
C PHE A 55 4.93 -7.86 -5.10
N LEU A 56 5.96 -7.27 -5.69
CA LEU A 56 6.37 -7.52 -7.07
C LEU A 56 6.99 -8.90 -7.27
N THR A 57 7.64 -9.46 -6.25
CA THR A 57 8.19 -10.82 -6.31
C THR A 57 7.10 -11.89 -6.29
N PHE A 58 5.96 -11.64 -5.65
CA PHE A 58 4.81 -12.55 -5.64
C PHE A 58 3.81 -12.30 -6.80
N LEU A 59 3.91 -11.16 -7.48
CA LEU A 59 3.06 -10.83 -8.64
C LEU A 59 3.07 -11.88 -9.77
N PRO A 60 4.18 -12.57 -10.11
CA PRO A 60 4.18 -13.64 -11.13
C PRO A 60 3.22 -14.80 -10.82
N VAL A 61 2.98 -15.09 -9.54
CA VAL A 61 1.99 -16.11 -9.12
C VAL A 61 0.58 -15.69 -9.55
N LYS A 62 0.26 -14.39 -9.46
CA LYS A 62 -0.98 -13.81 -9.98
C LYS A 62 -1.05 -13.77 -11.50
N MET A 63 0.08 -13.59 -12.19
CA MET A 63 0.13 -13.71 -13.65
C MET A 63 -0.21 -15.12 -14.11
N LYS A 64 0.31 -16.14 -13.42
CA LYS A 64 -0.03 -17.54 -13.70
C LYS A 64 -1.53 -17.81 -13.50
N GLU A 65 -2.09 -17.35 -12.39
CA GLU A 65 -3.54 -17.43 -12.14
C GLU A 65 -4.35 -16.75 -13.25
N ALA A 66 -3.92 -15.57 -13.72
CA ALA A 66 -4.59 -14.87 -14.82
C ALA A 66 -4.47 -15.61 -16.16
N ALA A 67 -3.32 -16.22 -16.44
CA ALA A 67 -3.09 -17.04 -17.64
C ALA A 67 -3.95 -18.31 -17.65
N ASP A 68 -4.18 -18.91 -16.47
CA ASP A 68 -5.04 -20.08 -16.26
C ASP A 68 -6.54 -19.69 -16.19
N ASN A 69 -6.97 -18.60 -16.84
CA ASN A 69 -8.35 -18.08 -16.85
C ASN A 69 -8.93 -17.79 -15.45
N MET A 70 -8.10 -17.31 -14.52
CA MET A 70 -8.49 -17.08 -13.12
C MET A 70 -8.87 -18.38 -12.37
N ILE A 71 -8.41 -19.53 -12.85
CA ILE A 71 -8.58 -20.82 -12.18
C ILE A 71 -7.30 -21.11 -11.38
N TRP A 72 -7.45 -21.42 -10.09
CA TRP A 72 -6.32 -21.72 -9.23
C TRP A 72 -5.91 -23.20 -9.34
N ASN A 73 -4.94 -23.50 -10.20
CA ASN A 73 -4.41 -24.86 -10.40
C ASN A 73 -3.17 -25.18 -9.52
N MET A 74 -2.83 -24.30 -8.57
CA MET A 74 -1.65 -24.45 -7.71
C MET A 74 -2.02 -25.05 -6.34
N PRO A 75 -1.05 -25.58 -5.57
CA PRO A 75 -1.29 -26.09 -4.23
C PRO A 75 -2.08 -25.11 -3.34
N TYR A 76 -2.93 -25.66 -2.48
CA TYR A 76 -3.79 -24.90 -1.56
C TYR A 76 -2.99 -23.93 -0.67
N ILE A 77 -1.81 -24.36 -0.20
CA ILE A 77 -0.89 -23.54 0.62
C ILE A 77 -0.47 -22.26 -0.12
N LEU A 78 -0.24 -22.33 -1.43
CA LEU A 78 0.16 -21.18 -2.22
C LEU A 78 -0.96 -20.15 -2.37
N CYS A 79 -2.25 -20.55 -2.38
CA CYS A 79 -3.39 -19.61 -2.41
C CYS A 79 -3.38 -18.73 -1.15
N HIS A 80 -3.08 -19.32 0.00
CA HIS A 80 -3.02 -18.62 1.29
C HIS A 80 -1.82 -17.68 1.38
N ILE A 81 -0.63 -18.16 0.99
CA ILE A 81 0.59 -17.34 0.98
C ILE A 81 0.43 -16.16 0.00
N ASN A 82 -0.10 -16.41 -1.19
CA ASN A 82 -0.35 -15.39 -2.20
C ASN A 82 -1.31 -14.32 -1.70
N MET A 83 -2.35 -14.71 -0.96
CA MET A 83 -3.28 -13.76 -0.36
C MET A 83 -2.61 -12.87 0.70
N PHE A 84 -1.85 -13.48 1.60
CA PHE A 84 -1.11 -12.74 2.63
C PHE A 84 -0.08 -11.79 2.01
N MET A 85 0.70 -12.27 1.04
CA MET A 85 1.73 -11.50 0.33
C MET A 85 1.15 -10.45 -0.61
N PHE A 86 -0.15 -10.49 -0.92
CA PHE A 86 -0.84 -9.44 -1.66
C PHE A 86 -1.31 -8.31 -0.72
N PHE A 87 -2.00 -8.67 0.38
CA PHE A 87 -2.59 -7.67 1.27
C PHE A 87 -1.57 -6.99 2.18
N LEU A 88 -0.54 -7.72 2.61
CA LEU A 88 0.50 -7.18 3.50
C LEU A 88 1.22 -5.99 2.83
N PRO A 89 1.73 -6.09 1.59
CA PRO A 89 2.30 -4.92 0.92
C PRO A 89 1.29 -3.82 0.62
N PHE A 90 0.07 -4.18 0.20
CA PHE A 90 -0.95 -3.20 -0.13
C PHE A 90 -1.25 -2.25 1.04
N TYR A 91 -1.55 -2.79 2.23
CA TYR A 91 -1.87 -1.96 3.39
C TYR A 91 -0.63 -1.26 3.98
N SER A 92 0.54 -1.92 3.95
CA SER A 92 1.76 -1.31 4.48
C SER A 92 2.24 -0.14 3.61
N SER A 93 2.18 -0.23 2.27
CA SER A 93 2.55 0.88 1.39
C SER A 93 1.68 2.13 1.65
N GLY A 94 0.38 2.00 1.90
CA GLY A 94 -0.49 3.14 2.25
C GLY A 94 -0.12 3.81 3.59
N LEU A 95 0.20 3.02 4.61
CA LEU A 95 0.64 3.55 5.91
C LEU A 95 2.04 4.18 5.83
N PHE A 96 2.98 3.61 5.07
CA PHE A 96 4.30 4.19 4.86
C PHE A 96 4.23 5.49 4.07
N LEU A 97 3.38 5.59 3.04
CA LEU A 97 3.13 6.84 2.31
C LEU A 97 2.59 7.95 3.22
N THR A 98 1.70 7.59 4.14
CA THR A 98 1.17 8.50 5.15
C THR A 98 2.28 8.96 6.11
N ALA A 99 3.08 8.02 6.60
CA ALA A 99 4.21 8.32 7.48
C ALA A 99 5.25 9.23 6.79
N ILE A 100 5.55 9.00 5.52
CA ILE A 100 6.42 9.86 4.69
C ILE A 100 5.83 11.28 4.60
N SER A 101 4.54 11.41 4.35
CA SER A 101 3.84 12.70 4.23
C SER A 101 3.85 13.49 5.55
N ALA A 102 3.58 12.81 6.67
CA ALA A 102 3.68 13.39 8.01
C ALA A 102 5.12 13.79 8.36
N GLU A 103 6.10 12.94 8.05
CA GLU A 103 7.51 13.20 8.34
C GLU A 103 8.04 14.41 7.55
N ARG A 104 7.61 14.57 6.29
CA ARG A 104 7.89 15.76 5.48
C ARG A 104 7.30 17.02 6.11
N TYR A 105 6.04 16.97 6.54
CA TYR A 105 5.39 18.09 7.22
C TYR A 105 6.17 18.50 8.49
N VAL A 106 6.44 17.55 9.38
CA VAL A 106 7.14 17.85 10.64
C VAL A 106 8.54 18.39 10.40
N CYS A 107 9.26 17.90 9.38
CA CYS A 107 10.58 18.44 9.08
C CYS A 107 10.56 19.89 8.58
N ILE A 108 9.53 20.27 7.83
CA ILE A 108 9.38 21.62 7.27
C ILE A 108 8.85 22.58 8.34
N ALA A 109 7.87 22.15 9.13
CA ALA A 109 7.25 22.96 10.18
C ALA A 109 8.13 23.09 11.45
N PHE A 110 8.92 22.06 11.79
CA PHE A 110 9.68 22.02 13.04
C PHE A 110 11.15 21.58 12.84
N PRO A 111 11.98 22.37 12.14
CA PRO A 111 13.34 21.98 11.77
C PRO A 111 14.29 21.79 12.97
N VAL A 112 14.07 22.51 14.08
CA VAL A 112 14.91 22.42 15.29
C VAL A 112 14.72 21.08 16.01
N LYS A 113 13.47 20.63 16.15
CA LYS A 113 13.12 19.33 16.75
C LYS A 113 13.50 18.14 15.85
N TYR A 114 13.72 18.39 14.56
CA TYR A 114 14.06 17.36 13.57
C TYR A 114 15.46 16.75 13.75
N LYS A 115 16.41 17.49 14.32
CA LYS A 115 17.82 17.06 14.43
C LYS A 115 18.10 16.09 15.59
N SER A 116 17.09 15.71 16.37
CA SER A 116 17.29 14.82 17.51
C SER A 116 17.58 13.37 17.07
N PRO A 117 18.65 12.71 17.57
CA PRO A 117 18.95 11.31 17.24
C PRO A 117 17.87 10.35 17.74
N LYS A 118 17.10 10.73 18.77
CA LYS A 118 15.95 9.95 19.27
C LYS A 118 14.87 9.74 18.21
N ARG A 119 14.81 10.61 17.20
CA ARG A 119 13.82 10.53 16.12
C ARG A 119 13.99 9.30 15.25
N ILE A 120 15.21 8.84 15.04
CA ILE A 120 15.49 7.58 14.32
C ILE A 120 14.85 6.41 15.09
N ILE A 121 14.99 6.38 16.41
CA ILE A 121 14.39 5.34 17.26
C ILE A 121 12.86 5.37 17.16
N TYR A 122 12.25 6.56 17.26
CA TYR A 122 10.80 6.70 17.10
C TYR A 122 10.31 6.26 15.72
N THR A 123 11.03 6.63 14.65
CA THR A 123 10.70 6.19 13.29
C THR A 123 10.78 4.68 13.13
N THR A 124 11.82 4.03 13.65
CA THR A 124 11.93 2.57 13.63
C THR A 124 10.78 1.93 14.39
N PHE A 125 10.42 2.46 15.56
CA PHE A 125 9.29 1.98 16.34
C PHE A 125 7.95 2.11 15.59
N ILE A 126 7.72 3.24 14.91
CA ILE A 126 6.55 3.43 14.05
C ILE A 126 6.52 2.39 12.92
N CYS A 127 7.67 2.10 12.28
CA CYS A 127 7.73 1.08 11.23
C CYS A 127 7.38 -0.31 11.77
N VAL A 128 7.88 -0.68 12.95
CA VAL A 128 7.53 -1.94 13.61
C VAL A 128 6.04 -2.03 13.90
N ILE A 129 5.42 -0.96 14.42
CA ILE A 129 3.97 -0.91 14.65
C ILE A 129 3.20 -1.10 13.35
N ILE A 130 3.61 -0.42 12.26
CA ILE A 130 2.96 -0.56 10.95
C ILE A 130 3.02 -2.01 10.48
N TRP A 131 4.19 -2.65 10.54
CA TRP A 131 4.35 -4.06 10.14
C TRP A 131 3.49 -5.01 10.99
N VAL A 132 3.46 -4.83 12.31
CA VAL A 132 2.64 -5.66 13.21
C VAL A 132 1.15 -5.47 12.90
N LEU A 133 0.70 -4.22 12.78
CA LEU A 133 -0.70 -3.88 12.49
C LEU A 133 -1.16 -4.49 11.15
N VAL A 134 -0.33 -4.35 10.11
CA VAL A 134 -0.62 -4.88 8.78
C VAL A 134 -0.52 -6.41 8.76
N GLY A 135 0.42 -7.00 9.48
CA GLY A 135 0.55 -8.45 9.63
C GLY A 135 -0.68 -9.07 10.28
N VAL A 136 -1.10 -8.54 11.43
CA VAL A 136 -2.29 -9.03 12.16
C VAL A 136 -3.55 -8.93 11.31
N THR A 137 -3.74 -7.81 10.61
CA THR A 137 -4.92 -7.58 9.77
C THR A 137 -4.91 -8.40 8.48
N SER A 138 -3.73 -8.70 7.92
CA SER A 138 -3.58 -9.57 6.74
C SER A 138 -3.77 -11.06 7.08
N ILE A 139 -3.65 -11.46 8.35
CA ILE A 139 -3.98 -12.82 8.84
C ILE A 139 -5.49 -13.02 9.03
N PHE A 140 -6.26 -11.93 9.21
CA PHE A 140 -7.71 -12.02 9.41
C PHE A 140 -8.48 -12.66 8.23
N PRO A 141 -8.24 -12.28 6.95
CA PRO A 141 -8.87 -12.97 5.82
C PRO A 141 -8.39 -14.43 5.67
N TYR A 142 -7.18 -14.77 6.12
CA TYR A 142 -6.67 -16.15 6.16
C TYR A 142 -7.51 -17.02 7.11
N LYS A 143 -7.84 -16.53 8.31
CA LYS A 143 -8.70 -17.28 9.26
C LYS A 143 -10.12 -17.49 8.73
N ALA A 144 -10.67 -16.49 8.02
CA ALA A 144 -12.01 -16.60 7.44
C ALA A 144 -12.07 -17.63 6.30
N ALA A 145 -11.02 -17.74 5.47
CA ALA A 145 -10.93 -18.76 4.42
C ALA A 145 -10.68 -20.17 4.98
N TYR A 146 -9.85 -20.30 6.02
CA TYR A 146 -9.53 -21.58 6.66
C TYR A 146 -10.72 -22.20 7.42
N LEU A 147 -11.55 -21.37 8.07
CA LEU A 147 -12.75 -21.85 8.78
C LEU A 147 -13.80 -22.39 7.80
N ASP A 148 -13.91 -21.80 6.60
CA ASP A 148 -14.83 -22.25 5.56
C ASP A 148 -14.45 -23.65 5.00
N SER A 149 -13.16 -23.95 4.90
CA SER A 149 -12.69 -25.28 4.45
C SER A 149 -13.01 -26.43 5.42
N ASN A 150 -13.08 -26.16 6.73
CA ASN A 150 -13.40 -27.20 7.73
C ASN A 150 -14.91 -27.46 7.86
N ASP A 151 -15.76 -26.45 7.60
CA ASP A 151 -17.22 -26.65 7.59
C ASP A 151 -17.69 -27.41 6.34
N ALA A 152 -17.01 -27.23 5.19
CA ALA A 152 -17.28 -28.00 3.98
C ALA A 152 -16.94 -29.50 4.15
N ASP A 153 -15.88 -29.81 4.90
CA ASP A 153 -15.41 -31.19 5.11
C ASP A 153 -16.31 -31.99 6.09
N ASN A 154 -16.97 -31.29 7.03
CA ASN A 154 -17.84 -31.94 8.01
C ASN A 154 -19.26 -32.27 7.50
N THR A 155 -19.64 -31.83 6.28
CA THR A 155 -21.04 -31.90 5.82
C THR A 155 -21.30 -32.80 4.60
N THR A 156 -20.31 -33.47 4.01
CA THR A 156 -20.60 -34.30 2.82
C THR A 156 -19.77 -35.58 2.70
N ASN A 157 -20.46 -36.70 2.94
CA ASN A 157 -20.16 -38.03 2.42
C ASN A 157 -19.76 -37.99 0.92
N LYS A 158 -18.64 -38.62 0.60
CA LYS A 158 -18.18 -39.10 -0.71
C LYS A 158 -19.11 -38.82 -1.91
N ARG A 159 -18.73 -37.87 -2.79
CA ARG A 159 -18.95 -37.96 -4.24
C ARG A 159 -17.76 -37.37 -5.00
N HIS A 160 -17.07 -38.25 -5.72
CA HIS A 160 -16.23 -37.87 -6.85
C HIS A 160 -17.09 -37.31 -8.00
N LEU A 161 -16.46 -36.47 -8.84
CA LEU A 161 -16.91 -35.95 -10.15
C LEU A 161 -17.84 -34.73 -10.09
N VAL A 162 -17.27 -33.54 -9.93
CA VAL A 162 -17.22 -32.43 -10.92
C VAL A 162 -16.14 -31.46 -10.42
N GLU A 163 -15.07 -31.24 -11.18
CA GLU A 163 -14.09 -30.17 -10.94
C GLU A 163 -14.78 -28.80 -11.16
N GLU A 164 -15.41 -28.28 -10.13
CA GLU A 164 -15.75 -26.86 -10.07
C GLU A 164 -14.43 -26.06 -9.94
N PRO A 165 -14.20 -25.02 -10.77
CA PRO A 165 -12.93 -24.30 -10.77
C PRO A 165 -12.74 -23.64 -9.39
N GLN A 166 -11.72 -24.10 -8.67
CA GLN A 166 -11.40 -23.64 -7.33
C GLN A 166 -11.02 -22.15 -7.36
N ARG A 167 -12.01 -21.27 -7.18
CA ARG A 167 -11.78 -19.82 -7.09
C ARG A 167 -11.28 -19.52 -5.69
N CYS A 168 -9.97 -19.30 -5.56
CA CYS A 168 -9.38 -18.68 -4.37
C CYS A 168 -10.07 -17.32 -4.21
N TYR A 169 -10.97 -17.19 -3.23
CA TYR A 169 -11.83 -16.02 -2.95
C TYR A 169 -13.26 -16.07 -3.53
N SER A 170 -14.10 -17.02 -3.13
CA SER A 170 -15.55 -16.93 -3.33
C SER A 170 -16.30 -17.72 -2.24
N ASN A 171 -17.35 -17.09 -1.71
CA ASN A 171 -18.37 -17.60 -0.76
C ASN A 171 -18.09 -17.38 0.73
N PHE A 172 -18.53 -16.23 1.25
CA PHE A 172 -18.67 -16.02 2.70
C PHE A 172 -20.11 -16.33 3.10
N THR A 173 -20.30 -17.23 4.07
CA THR A 173 -21.63 -17.57 4.62
C THR A 173 -22.26 -16.37 5.35
N ALA A 174 -23.56 -16.16 5.20
CA ALA A 174 -24.30 -14.98 5.69
C ALA A 174 -24.19 -14.72 7.21
N LYS A 175 -23.95 -15.77 8.02
CA LYS A 175 -23.71 -15.64 9.47
C LYS A 175 -22.32 -15.09 9.81
N GLN A 176 -21.27 -15.47 9.06
CA GLN A 176 -19.92 -14.93 9.27
C GLN A 176 -19.82 -13.47 8.81
N LEU A 177 -20.57 -13.08 7.77
CA LEU A 177 -20.62 -11.70 7.28
C LEU A 177 -21.12 -10.69 8.35
N ARG A 178 -21.98 -11.12 9.29
CA ARG A 178 -22.59 -10.26 10.32
C ARG A 178 -21.61 -9.92 11.45
N GLU A 179 -20.76 -10.86 11.85
CA GLU A 179 -19.70 -10.66 12.86
C GLU A 179 -18.44 -10.01 12.24
N LEU A 180 -18.25 -10.11 10.92
CA LEU A 180 -17.13 -9.49 10.20
C LEU A 180 -17.34 -8.01 9.83
N LEU A 181 -18.56 -7.49 9.96
CA LEU A 181 -18.89 -6.11 9.59
C LEU A 181 -18.08 -5.06 10.38
N PRO A 182 -17.93 -5.16 11.72
CA PRO A 182 -17.13 -4.22 12.50
C PRO A 182 -15.63 -4.27 12.11
N ALA A 183 -15.11 -5.46 11.82
CA ALA A 183 -13.72 -5.65 11.41
C ALA A 183 -13.44 -5.11 9.99
N ARG A 184 -14.41 -5.21 9.06
CA ARG A 184 -14.28 -4.58 7.73
C ARG A 184 -14.33 -3.07 7.81
N LEU A 185 -15.21 -2.52 8.65
CA LEU A 185 -15.29 -1.08 8.89
C LEU A 185 -13.98 -0.55 9.49
N SER A 186 -13.42 -1.25 10.48
CA SER A 186 -12.15 -0.85 11.09
C SER A 186 -11.00 -0.87 10.10
N ILE A 187 -10.95 -1.85 9.18
CA ILE A 187 -9.94 -1.89 8.10
C ILE A 187 -10.06 -0.65 7.20
N VAL A 188 -11.26 -0.31 6.74
CA VAL A 188 -11.47 0.88 5.89
C VAL A 188 -11.08 2.17 6.63
N VAL A 189 -11.45 2.29 7.90
CA VAL A 189 -11.12 3.47 8.70
C VAL A 189 -9.61 3.59 8.90
N VAL A 190 -8.95 2.50 9.32
CA VAL A 190 -7.53 2.50 9.71
C VAL A 190 -6.59 2.57 8.50
N PHE A 191 -6.91 1.90 7.39
CA PHE A 191 -6.01 1.81 6.24
C PHE A 191 -6.38 2.70 5.06
N PHE A 192 -7.53 3.39 5.10
CA PHE A 192 -7.91 4.33 4.05
C PHE A 192 -8.30 5.70 4.60
N LEU A 193 -9.35 5.82 5.42
CA LEU A 193 -9.86 7.14 5.84
C LEU A 193 -8.86 7.90 6.70
N LEU A 194 -8.30 7.26 7.73
CA LEU A 194 -7.32 7.89 8.61
C LEU A 194 -6.02 8.26 7.85
N PRO A 195 -5.41 7.38 7.04
CA PRO A 195 -4.32 7.71 6.14
C PRO A 195 -4.59 8.90 5.22
N LEU A 196 -5.77 8.92 4.58
CA LEU A 196 -6.18 9.98 3.68
C LEU A 196 -6.32 11.32 4.40
N LEU A 197 -6.99 11.34 5.57
CA LEU A 197 -7.17 12.54 6.37
C LEU A 197 -5.83 13.12 6.84
N ILE A 198 -4.92 12.27 7.31
CA ILE A 198 -3.58 12.70 7.71
C ILE A 198 -2.82 13.27 6.51
N CYS A 199 -2.84 12.60 5.35
CA CYS A 199 -2.19 13.10 4.14
C CYS A 199 -2.76 14.45 3.71
N CYS A 200 -4.08 14.60 3.67
CA CYS A 200 -4.75 15.86 3.34
C CYS A 200 -4.33 16.99 4.29
N PHE A 201 -4.37 16.74 5.61
CA PHE A 201 -3.94 17.72 6.61
C PHE A 201 -2.46 18.13 6.42
N CYS A 202 -1.57 17.15 6.23
CA CYS A 202 -0.15 17.40 6.00
C CYS A 202 0.09 18.19 4.71
N TYR A 203 -0.63 17.88 3.63
CA TYR A 203 -0.48 18.56 2.34
C TYR A 203 -1.02 19.98 2.34
N ILE A 204 -2.20 20.20 2.92
CA ILE A 204 -2.75 21.56 3.10
C ILE A 204 -1.75 22.39 3.91
N SER A 205 -1.27 21.85 5.03
CA SER A 205 -0.30 22.55 5.88
C SER A 205 1.02 22.85 5.16
N LEU A 206 1.52 21.89 4.36
CA LEU A 206 2.70 22.10 3.51
C LEU A 206 2.47 23.21 2.48
N ILE A 207 1.35 23.19 1.76
CA ILE A 207 0.99 24.23 0.78
C ILE A 207 0.92 25.60 1.46
N CYS A 208 0.26 25.70 2.63
CA CYS A 208 0.18 26.94 3.39
C CYS A 208 1.57 27.49 3.79
N ILE A 209 2.47 26.63 4.26
CA ILE A 209 3.85 27.04 4.59
C ILE A 209 4.60 27.49 3.32
N LEU A 210 4.46 26.75 2.22
CA LEU A 210 5.11 27.07 0.95
C LEU A 210 4.61 28.38 0.33
N MET A 211 3.35 28.75 0.55
CA MET A 211 2.78 30.02 0.12
C MET A 211 3.32 31.21 0.94
N LYS A 212 3.55 31.02 2.25
CA LYS A 212 4.02 32.07 3.15
C LYS A 212 5.52 32.38 3.01
N CYS A 213 6.31 31.48 2.45
CA CYS A 213 7.75 31.65 2.31
C CYS A 213 8.16 31.88 0.83
N PRO A 214 8.40 33.13 0.39
CA PRO A 214 8.75 33.44 -0.99
C PRO A 214 10.15 32.95 -1.40
N LEU A 215 11.05 32.66 -0.45
CA LEU A 215 12.42 32.16 -0.71
C LEU A 215 12.51 30.71 -1.21
N PHE A 216 11.40 29.97 -1.32
CA PHE A 216 11.47 28.58 -1.78
C PHE A 216 11.78 28.50 -3.28
N LYS A 217 12.97 27.97 -3.61
CA LYS A 217 13.36 27.63 -5.00
C LYS A 217 12.26 26.83 -5.70
N ARG A 218 11.95 27.18 -6.96
CA ARG A 218 10.96 26.52 -7.83
C ARG A 218 11.06 24.99 -7.81
N GLN A 219 12.28 24.45 -7.76
CA GLN A 219 12.55 23.02 -7.69
C GLN A 219 11.97 22.34 -6.44
N ARG A 220 11.97 23.01 -5.27
CA ARG A 220 11.42 22.45 -4.03
C ARG A 220 9.89 22.42 -4.06
N LYS A 221 9.26 23.43 -4.65
CA LYS A 221 7.81 23.46 -4.88
C LYS A 221 7.37 22.31 -5.78
N LEU A 222 8.06 22.11 -6.91
CA LEU A 222 7.79 21.01 -7.84
C LEU A 222 7.92 19.62 -7.18
N ARG A 223 8.88 19.42 -6.26
CA ARG A 223 9.03 18.15 -5.53
C ARG A 223 7.87 17.89 -4.56
N VAL A 224 7.43 18.92 -3.84
CA VAL A 224 6.27 18.80 -2.94
C VAL A 224 5.01 18.49 -3.76
N VAL A 225 4.82 19.17 -4.88
CA VAL A 225 3.71 18.88 -5.80
C VAL A 225 3.80 17.46 -6.36
N GLY A 226 4.98 17.01 -6.80
CA GLY A 226 5.17 15.64 -7.30
C GLY A 226 4.84 14.57 -6.25
N LEU A 227 5.21 14.79 -4.98
CA LEU A 227 4.87 13.89 -3.88
C LEU A 227 3.37 13.90 -3.56
N ILE A 228 2.74 15.08 -3.55
CA ILE A 228 1.28 15.22 -3.37
C ILE A 228 0.55 14.49 -4.49
N VAL A 229 0.88 14.77 -5.74
CA VAL A 229 0.26 14.15 -6.92
C VAL A 229 0.47 12.64 -6.91
N GLY A 230 1.69 12.17 -6.66
CA GLY A 230 1.98 10.73 -6.59
C GLY A 230 1.16 10.03 -5.51
N THR A 231 1.10 10.60 -4.30
CA THR A 231 0.37 10.00 -3.19
C THR A 231 -1.15 10.07 -3.39
N LEU A 232 -1.67 11.17 -3.93
CA LEU A 232 -3.09 11.28 -4.29
C LEU A 232 -3.48 10.30 -5.39
N LEU A 233 -2.64 10.11 -6.42
CA LEU A 233 -2.86 9.11 -7.46
C LEU A 233 -2.90 7.70 -6.87
N VAL A 234 -1.98 7.37 -5.97
CA VAL A 234 -1.99 6.11 -5.23
C VAL A 234 -3.29 5.94 -4.45
N PHE A 235 -3.69 6.92 -3.63
CA PHE A 235 -4.93 6.81 -2.85
C PHE A 235 -6.17 6.72 -3.74
N ALA A 236 -6.24 7.47 -4.83
CA ALA A 236 -7.40 7.53 -5.72
C ALA A 236 -7.52 6.30 -6.64
N ILE A 237 -6.40 5.81 -7.17
CA ILE A 237 -6.39 4.71 -8.14
C ILE A 237 -6.24 3.37 -7.41
N SER A 238 -5.30 3.26 -6.47
CA SER A 238 -4.97 1.98 -5.85
C SER A 238 -5.82 1.66 -4.61
N PHE A 239 -6.07 2.64 -3.74
CA PHE A 239 -6.75 2.41 -2.46
C PHE A 239 -8.27 2.63 -2.51
N ALA A 240 -8.73 3.72 -3.13
CA ALA A 240 -10.14 4.11 -3.10
C ALA A 240 -11.07 3.08 -3.75
N PRO A 241 -10.78 2.47 -4.92
CA PRO A 241 -11.70 1.52 -5.54
C PRO A 241 -11.85 0.25 -4.69
N TYR A 242 -10.75 -0.24 -4.12
CA TYR A 242 -10.76 -1.43 -3.27
C TYR A 242 -11.50 -1.19 -1.95
N ASN A 243 -11.24 -0.07 -1.26
CA ASN A 243 -11.93 0.27 -0.01
C ASN A 243 -13.40 0.64 -0.23
N ALA A 244 -13.73 1.33 -1.32
CA ALA A 244 -15.11 1.61 -1.72
C ALA A 244 -15.88 0.32 -2.02
N SER A 245 -15.21 -0.70 -2.58
CA SER A 245 -15.83 -2.01 -2.74
C SER A 245 -16.30 -2.56 -1.40
N HIS A 246 -15.48 -2.52 -0.33
CA HIS A 246 -15.89 -3.02 0.99
C HIS A 246 -17.09 -2.24 1.58
N ILE A 247 -17.12 -0.91 1.43
CA ILE A 247 -18.21 -0.06 1.93
C ILE A 247 -19.52 -0.36 1.18
N VAL A 248 -19.50 -0.35 -0.16
CA VAL A 248 -20.70 -0.48 -0.98
C VAL A 248 -21.23 -1.92 -0.98
N VAL A 249 -20.33 -2.91 -0.97
CA VAL A 249 -20.66 -4.35 -1.03
C VAL A 249 -21.09 -4.88 0.33
N GLY A 250 -20.28 -4.63 1.35
CA GLY A 250 -20.51 -5.20 2.68
C GLY A 250 -21.66 -4.52 3.42
N PHE A 251 -21.81 -3.20 3.26
CA PHE A 251 -22.72 -2.41 4.07
C PHE A 251 -24.05 -2.11 3.37
N ILE A 252 -24.02 -1.85 2.06
CA ILE A 252 -25.21 -1.38 1.31
C ILE A 252 -25.89 -2.52 0.55
N LYS A 253 -25.14 -3.32 -0.23
CA LYS A 253 -25.74 -4.30 -1.16
C LYS A 253 -25.76 -5.75 -0.69
N LYS A 254 -24.91 -6.17 0.27
CA LYS A 254 -24.77 -7.58 0.74
C LYS A 254 -24.52 -8.62 -0.38
N GLU A 255 -24.02 -8.20 -1.54
CA GLU A 255 -23.74 -9.07 -2.70
C GLU A 255 -22.24 -9.04 -3.05
N ASN A 256 -21.66 -10.13 -3.56
CA ASN A 256 -20.28 -10.13 -4.09
C ASN A 256 -20.26 -9.56 -5.52
N PRO A 257 -19.74 -8.34 -5.77
CA PRO A 257 -19.79 -7.80 -7.11
C PRO A 257 -18.62 -8.30 -7.95
N TYR A 258 -18.92 -8.48 -9.23
CA TYR A 258 -17.98 -8.81 -10.27
C TYR A 258 -16.83 -7.78 -10.43
N TRP A 259 -17.06 -6.49 -10.10
CA TRP A 259 -16.01 -5.45 -10.16
C TRP A 259 -14.95 -5.53 -9.06
N ARG A 260 -15.12 -6.37 -8.04
CA ARG A 260 -14.14 -6.50 -6.95
C ARG A 260 -12.76 -6.95 -7.44
N ILE A 261 -12.75 -7.92 -8.36
CA ILE A 261 -11.52 -8.41 -8.98
C ILE A 261 -10.87 -7.27 -9.79
N LYS A 262 -11.67 -6.45 -10.48
CA LYS A 262 -11.18 -5.26 -11.20
C LYS A 262 -10.53 -4.23 -10.28
N THR A 263 -11.10 -3.99 -9.09
CA THR A 263 -10.49 -3.08 -8.10
C THR A 263 -9.17 -3.62 -7.51
N LEU A 264 -9.04 -4.94 -7.41
CA LEU A 264 -7.80 -5.59 -6.99
C LEU A 264 -6.68 -5.36 -8.02
N MET A 265 -7.01 -5.26 -9.32
CA MET A 265 -6.03 -4.92 -10.36
C MET A 265 -5.44 -3.53 -10.15
N LEU A 266 -6.32 -2.55 -9.89
CA LEU A 266 -5.91 -1.16 -9.76
C LEU A 266 -4.96 -0.98 -8.58
N SER A 267 -5.15 -1.76 -7.51
CA SER A 267 -4.20 -1.74 -6.39
C SER A 267 -2.77 -2.13 -6.75
N THR A 268 -2.58 -2.96 -7.79
CA THR A 268 -1.24 -3.36 -8.24
C THR A 268 -0.45 -2.22 -8.86
N LEU A 269 -1.14 -1.20 -9.39
CA LEU A 269 -0.50 -0.01 -9.97
C LEU A 269 0.18 0.88 -8.92
N ASN A 270 -0.05 0.63 -7.61
CA ASN A 270 0.65 1.32 -6.54
C ASN A 270 2.18 1.35 -6.78
N ALA A 271 2.76 0.18 -7.08
CA ALA A 271 4.19 0.00 -7.32
C ALA A 271 4.72 0.79 -8.54
N CYS A 272 3.84 1.21 -9.46
CA CYS A 272 4.22 2.03 -10.62
C CYS A 272 4.32 3.52 -10.28
N PHE A 273 3.69 3.97 -9.19
CA PHE A 273 3.66 5.39 -8.79
C PHE A 273 4.76 5.75 -7.79
N ASP A 274 5.30 4.78 -7.06
CA ASP A 274 6.40 4.98 -6.12
C ASP A 274 7.67 5.63 -6.74
N PRO A 275 8.05 5.38 -8.01
CA PRO A 275 9.16 6.09 -8.66
C PRO A 275 9.00 7.63 -8.68
N ILE A 276 7.78 8.15 -8.78
CA ILE A 276 7.48 9.60 -8.74
C ILE A 276 7.83 10.17 -7.36
N ILE A 277 7.56 9.38 -6.32
CA ILE A 277 7.82 9.71 -4.92
C ILE A 277 9.34 9.66 -4.65
N PHE A 278 10.02 8.64 -5.18
CA PHE A 278 11.49 8.52 -5.10
C PHE A 278 12.23 9.63 -5.85
N PHE A 279 11.77 10.01 -7.05
CA PHE A 279 12.32 11.13 -7.80
C PHE A 279 12.22 12.44 -7.01
N SER A 280 11.08 12.67 -6.37
CA SER A 280 10.85 13.83 -5.49
C SER A 280 11.75 13.82 -4.24
N TYR A 281 12.21 12.64 -3.82
CA TYR A 281 13.07 12.43 -2.64
C TYR A 281 14.58 12.49 -2.94
N HIS A 282 15.07 12.05 -4.11
CA HIS A 282 16.51 11.79 -4.33
C HIS A 282 17.38 13.04 -4.54
N ASN A 283 16.82 14.21 -4.85
CA ASN A 283 17.64 15.36 -5.27
C ASN A 283 18.17 16.19 -4.07
N LYS A 284 19.51 16.31 -3.99
CA LYS A 284 20.42 16.53 -2.84
C LYS A 284 20.31 17.83 -2.01
N GLU A 285 19.22 18.59 -2.07
CA GLU A 285 19.20 19.94 -1.49
C GLU A 285 18.23 20.09 -0.31
N TYR A 286 18.32 19.17 0.66
CA TYR A 286 17.46 19.23 1.86
C TYR A 286 18.11 19.93 3.05
N HIS A 287 19.44 19.98 3.11
CA HIS A 287 20.17 20.43 4.31
C HIS A 287 20.78 21.83 4.23
N ARG A 288 20.86 22.47 3.05
CA ARG A 288 21.62 23.72 2.92
C ARG A 288 20.80 25.01 3.13
N ASN A 289 19.49 25.00 2.86
CA ASN A 289 18.69 26.24 2.83
C ASN A 289 17.58 26.34 3.90
N THR A 290 17.46 25.37 4.82
CA THR A 290 16.55 25.52 5.99
C THR A 290 17.04 26.55 7.02
N ARG A 291 18.27 27.06 6.87
CA ARG A 291 18.79 28.19 7.66
C ARG A 291 18.16 29.53 7.24
N GLU A 292 17.88 29.71 5.95
CA GLU A 292 17.44 31.01 5.39
C GLU A 292 16.01 31.41 5.80
N CYS A 293 15.12 30.47 6.12
CA CYS A 293 13.75 30.80 6.57
C CYS A 293 13.63 31.02 8.08
N THR A 294 14.49 30.41 8.89
CA THR A 294 14.52 30.66 10.34
C THR A 294 15.12 32.02 10.67
N GLU A 295 16.02 32.54 9.82
CA GLU A 295 16.62 33.86 9.99
C GLU A 295 15.77 35.00 9.39
N SER A 296 14.84 34.71 8.46
CA SER A 296 13.95 35.73 7.88
C SER A 296 12.65 35.94 8.67
N SER A 297 12.45 35.21 9.76
CA SER A 297 11.22 35.25 10.58
C SER A 297 11.49 35.71 12.03
N SER A 298 12.73 36.14 12.30
CA SER A 298 13.19 36.73 13.55
C SER A 298 13.50 38.20 13.35
#